data_AF-A0A9D6T2A9-F1
#
_entry.id   AF-A0A9D6T2A9-F1
#
_cell.length_a   1.000
_cell.length_b   1.000
_cell.length_c   1.000
_cell.angle_alpha   90.00
_cell.angle_beta   90.00
_cell.angle_gamma   90.00
#
_symmetry.space_group_name_H-M   'P 1'
#
loop_
_entity.id
_entity.type
_entity.pdbx_description
1 polymer ?
#
loop_
_entity_poly.entity_id
_entity_poly.type
_entity_poly.pdbx_seq_one_letter_code
_entity_poly.pdbx_strand_id
1 'polypeptide(L)'
;RPEQAILGLRKGLALFANLRPVKVFPQLAGSSPVKRELVEGVDMMVVRELTGGLYFGKPKKRWENGRGRRAVDTMSYSEREVERVLRVGFELAQGRRKKLASVDKANILETSRLWREIAMELSAEYPDVTVEHVLVDTASMRLVRQPASFDVMVTENTFGDILTDEASVLAGSMGMLPSASLGNRKRRAGGVLRTFGLYEPIHGSAPDIAGQNKANPLAMFLSVAMMLRLSCGLAKEADAIEAAVERVLAEGYRTGDVATAGSKLVNTTQMGALVIERVGN
;
A
#
# COMPACT_ATOMS: atom_id res chain seq x y z
N ARG A 1 -20.25 11.96 2.38
CA ARG A 1 -18.95 12.57 1.99
C ARG A 1 -18.27 11.65 0.98
N PRO A 2 -17.47 12.15 0.02
CA PRO A 2 -16.87 11.32 -1.04
C PRO A 2 -16.10 10.09 -0.51
N GLU A 3 -15.45 10.21 0.65
CA GLU A 3 -14.67 9.13 1.28
C GLU A 3 -15.57 7.96 1.71
N GLN A 4 -16.84 8.21 2.01
CA GLN A 4 -17.79 7.14 2.33
C GLN A 4 -18.14 6.29 1.11
N ALA A 5 -18.08 6.85 -0.11
CA ALA A 5 -18.37 6.12 -1.33
C ALA A 5 -17.27 5.07 -1.61
N ILE A 6 -15.99 5.44 -1.46
CA ILE A 6 -14.88 4.50 -1.65
C ILE A 6 -14.85 3.40 -0.58
N LEU A 7 -15.14 3.73 0.69
CA LEU A 7 -15.28 2.74 1.76
C LEU A 7 -16.45 1.78 1.48
N GLY A 8 -17.59 2.32 1.03
CA GLY A 8 -18.76 1.54 0.63
C GLY A 8 -18.47 0.62 -0.55
N LEU A 9 -17.74 1.11 -1.56
CA LEU A 9 -17.33 0.33 -2.74
C LEU A 9 -16.41 -0.83 -2.35
N ARG A 10 -15.33 -0.56 -1.60
CA ARG A 10 -14.37 -1.58 -1.13
C ARG A 10 -15.08 -2.68 -0.33
N LYS A 11 -15.99 -2.29 0.57
CA LYS A 11 -16.78 -3.23 1.36
C LYS A 11 -17.80 -4.01 0.51
N GLY A 12 -18.54 -3.34 -0.36
CA GLY A 12 -19.55 -3.94 -1.24
C GLY A 12 -18.95 -4.94 -2.25
N LEU A 13 -17.71 -4.71 -2.66
CA LEU A 13 -16.94 -5.61 -3.52
C LEU A 13 -16.11 -6.65 -2.76
N ALA A 14 -16.14 -6.63 -1.43
CA ALA A 14 -15.36 -7.50 -0.54
C ALA A 14 -13.85 -7.47 -0.82
N LEU A 15 -13.30 -6.28 -1.09
CA LEU A 15 -11.87 -6.05 -1.34
C LEU A 15 -11.15 -5.86 0.00
N PHE A 16 -10.74 -6.94 0.63
CA PHE A 16 -10.22 -6.92 2.01
C PHE A 16 -8.71 -6.72 2.11
N ALA A 17 -7.93 -7.05 1.08
CA ALA A 17 -6.48 -6.94 1.10
C ALA A 17 -6.03 -5.73 0.28
N ASN A 18 -5.54 -4.69 0.94
CA ASN A 18 -4.94 -3.55 0.27
C ASN A 18 -3.42 -3.72 0.21
N LEU A 19 -2.88 -3.74 -1.00
CA LEU A 19 -1.45 -3.86 -1.32
C LEU A 19 -0.92 -2.49 -1.68
N ARG A 20 0.09 -2.02 -0.93
CA ARG A 20 0.80 -0.77 -1.16
C ARG A 20 2.31 -1.04 -1.23
N PRO A 21 2.87 -1.22 -2.44
CA PRO A 21 4.31 -1.31 -2.59
C PRO A 21 4.95 0.05 -2.29
N VAL A 22 6.05 0.04 -1.55
CA VAL A 22 6.87 1.21 -1.25
C VAL A 22 8.28 0.89 -1.74
N LYS A 23 8.61 1.43 -2.91
CA LYS A 23 9.93 1.31 -3.54
C LYS A 23 10.55 2.69 -3.68
N VAL A 24 11.74 2.86 -3.14
CA VAL A 24 12.53 4.08 -3.34
C VAL A 24 13.37 3.88 -4.60
N PHE A 25 13.01 4.59 -5.66
CA PHE A 25 13.81 4.62 -6.88
C PHE A 25 15.16 5.29 -6.58
N PRO A 26 16.32 4.69 -7.00
CA PRO A 26 17.64 5.27 -6.73
C PRO A 26 17.78 6.73 -7.19
N GLN A 27 17.07 7.09 -8.26
CA GLN A 27 17.02 8.41 -8.87
C GLN A 27 16.18 9.43 -8.07
N LEU A 28 15.38 8.95 -7.10
CA LEU A 28 14.51 9.72 -6.21
C LEU A 28 14.95 9.65 -4.74
N ALA A 29 16.00 8.89 -4.40
CA ALA A 29 16.47 8.81 -3.02
C ALA A 29 16.85 10.20 -2.44
N GLY A 30 17.25 11.15 -3.30
CA GLY A 30 17.53 12.54 -2.90
C GLY A 30 16.29 13.45 -2.75
N SER A 31 15.10 13.02 -3.19
CA SER A 31 13.84 13.75 -2.94
C SER A 31 13.15 13.32 -1.64
N SER A 32 13.64 12.26 -0.99
CA SER A 32 13.16 11.86 0.34
C SER A 32 13.59 12.87 1.40
N PRO A 33 12.74 13.20 2.39
CA PRO A 33 13.16 14.00 3.54
C PRO A 33 14.01 13.19 4.53
N VAL A 34 14.09 11.87 4.35
CA VAL A 34 14.95 10.98 5.15
C VAL A 34 16.32 10.89 4.47
N LYS A 35 17.37 10.76 5.27
CA LYS A 35 18.75 10.66 4.78
C LYS A 35 18.88 9.56 3.73
N ARG A 36 19.58 9.86 2.63
CA ARG A 36 19.73 9.01 1.45
C ARG A 36 20.17 7.59 1.81
N GLU A 37 21.17 7.47 2.67
CA GLU A 37 21.75 6.19 3.11
C GLU A 37 20.78 5.29 3.89
N LEU A 38 19.66 5.85 4.40
CA LEU A 38 18.63 5.08 5.10
C LEU A 38 17.50 4.59 4.18
N VAL A 39 17.26 5.30 3.06
CA VAL A 39 16.15 5.01 2.13
C VAL A 39 16.60 4.26 0.88
N GLU A 40 17.90 4.24 0.58
CA GLU A 40 18.44 3.40 -0.49
C GLU A 40 18.14 1.92 -0.22
N GLY A 41 17.69 1.21 -1.26
CA GLY A 41 17.33 -0.21 -1.18
C GLY A 41 15.97 -0.50 -0.53
N VAL A 42 15.20 0.52 -0.15
CA VAL A 42 13.82 0.33 0.31
C VAL A 42 12.96 -0.22 -0.82
N ASP A 43 12.48 -1.44 -0.61
CA ASP A 43 11.49 -2.13 -1.44
C ASP A 43 10.68 -3.04 -0.53
N MET A 44 9.53 -2.55 -0.07
CA MET A 44 8.62 -3.30 0.80
C MET A 44 7.21 -3.34 0.23
N MET A 45 6.43 -4.32 0.68
CA MET A 45 5.00 -4.42 0.42
C MET A 45 4.25 -4.30 1.73
N VAL A 46 3.35 -3.32 1.84
CA VAL A 46 2.42 -3.26 2.97
C VAL A 46 1.08 -3.84 2.56
N VAL A 47 0.59 -4.80 3.35
CA VAL A 47 -0.68 -5.48 3.20
C VAL A 47 -1.58 -5.04 4.36
N ARG A 48 -2.58 -4.24 4.04
CA ARG A 48 -3.53 -3.67 5.01
C ARG A 48 -4.88 -4.39 4.89
N GLU A 49 -5.44 -4.80 6.02
CA GLU A 49 -6.85 -5.20 6.08
C GLU A 49 -7.76 -3.98 5.81
N LEU A 50 -8.71 -4.10 4.88
CA LEU A 50 -9.40 -2.92 4.33
C LEU A 50 -10.89 -2.83 4.66
N THR A 51 -11.50 -3.88 5.21
CA THR A 51 -12.96 -4.04 5.30
C THR A 51 -13.52 -4.24 6.71
N GLY A 52 -12.66 -4.41 7.71
CA GLY A 52 -12.98 -4.61 9.11
C GLY A 52 -12.31 -3.59 10.04
N GLY A 53 -12.18 -3.94 11.31
CA GLY A 53 -11.51 -3.12 12.32
C GLY A 53 -12.29 -1.86 12.72
N LEU A 54 -11.57 -0.89 13.30
CA LEU A 54 -12.14 0.33 13.91
C LEU A 54 -12.98 1.19 12.94
N TYR A 55 -12.75 1.04 11.63
CA TYR A 55 -13.40 1.84 10.60
C TYR A 55 -14.86 1.40 10.41
N PHE A 56 -15.13 0.11 10.59
CA PHE A 56 -16.44 -0.49 10.32
C PHE A 56 -17.13 -1.08 11.55
N GLY A 57 -16.40 -1.26 12.66
CA GLY A 57 -16.93 -1.83 13.88
C GLY A 57 -18.04 -1.01 14.52
N LYS A 58 -18.96 -1.72 15.19
CA LYS A 58 -20.10 -1.14 15.92
C LYS A 58 -20.08 -1.63 17.39
N PRO A 59 -20.56 -0.83 18.35
CA PRO A 59 -21.17 0.50 18.19
C PRO A 59 -20.19 1.61 17.77
N LYS A 60 -20.72 2.59 17.02
CA LYS A 60 -20.00 3.80 16.58
C LYS A 60 -20.94 5.00 16.66
N LYS A 61 -20.87 5.77 17.75
CA LYS A 61 -21.85 6.85 18.03
C LYS A 61 -21.29 7.91 18.98
N ARG A 62 -21.94 9.08 18.93
CA ARG A 62 -21.73 10.20 19.87
C ARG A 62 -23.04 10.49 20.59
N TRP A 63 -22.97 10.86 21.86
CA TRP A 63 -24.14 11.25 22.64
C TRP A 63 -23.76 12.27 23.70
N GLU A 64 -24.75 12.93 24.26
CA GLU A 64 -24.60 13.88 25.35
C GLU A 64 -25.59 13.53 26.45
N ASN A 65 -25.16 13.63 27.70
CA ASN A 65 -26.02 13.46 28.87
C ASN A 65 -25.64 14.48 29.95
N GLY A 66 -26.24 14.38 31.13
CA GLY A 66 -25.94 15.29 32.25
C GLY A 66 -24.47 15.29 32.73
N ARG A 67 -23.60 14.40 32.20
CA ARG A 67 -22.16 14.37 32.45
C ARG A 67 -21.33 14.86 31.25
N GLY A 68 -21.96 15.46 30.24
CA GLY A 68 -21.33 16.00 29.05
C GLY A 68 -21.31 15.04 27.85
N ARG A 69 -20.54 15.44 26.83
CA ARG A 69 -20.42 14.74 25.55
C ARG A 69 -19.55 13.48 25.67
N ARG A 70 -19.97 12.40 25.02
CA ARG A 70 -19.29 11.10 24.98
C ARG A 70 -19.31 10.53 23.56
N ALA A 71 -18.34 9.69 23.24
CA ALA A 71 -18.21 9.00 21.97
C ALA A 71 -17.72 7.56 22.16
N VAL A 72 -18.03 6.69 21.23
CA VAL A 72 -17.50 5.33 21.16
C VAL A 72 -17.23 4.95 19.70
N ASP A 73 -16.12 4.28 19.49
CA ASP A 73 -15.74 3.56 18.28
C ASP A 73 -15.28 2.16 18.70
N THR A 74 -15.58 1.14 17.91
CA THR A 74 -15.31 -0.26 18.27
C THR A 74 -14.33 -0.87 17.28
N MET A 75 -13.20 -1.39 17.76
CA MET A 75 -12.32 -2.24 16.99
C MET A 75 -12.77 -3.69 17.16
N SER A 76 -13.11 -4.36 16.06
CA SER A 76 -13.56 -5.76 16.07
C SER A 76 -13.01 -6.47 14.85
N TYR A 77 -12.54 -7.70 15.07
CA TYR A 77 -12.10 -8.61 14.04
C TYR A 77 -12.57 -10.02 14.39
N SER A 78 -13.02 -10.75 13.38
CA SER A 78 -13.18 -12.21 13.45
C SER A 78 -11.90 -12.90 12.97
N GLU A 79 -11.70 -14.14 13.41
CA GLU A 79 -10.60 -14.99 12.95
C GLU A 79 -10.51 -15.05 11.43
N ARG A 80 -11.63 -15.27 10.74
CA ARG A 80 -11.69 -15.33 9.27
C ARG A 80 -11.26 -14.03 8.58
N GLU A 81 -11.50 -12.88 9.20
CA GLU A 81 -11.08 -11.59 8.63
C GLU A 81 -9.57 -11.39 8.72
N VAL A 82 -8.98 -11.85 9.82
CA VAL A 82 -7.55 -11.81 10.08
C VAL A 82 -6.81 -12.85 9.24
N GLU A 83 -7.27 -14.09 9.24
CA GLU A 83 -6.63 -15.21 8.55
C GLU A 83 -6.47 -14.93 7.06
N ARG A 84 -7.53 -14.46 6.38
CA ARG A 84 -7.49 -14.21 4.94
C ARG A 84 -6.48 -13.13 4.52
N VAL A 85 -6.27 -12.10 5.34
CA VAL A 85 -5.31 -11.02 5.01
C VAL A 85 -3.88 -11.43 5.36
N LEU A 86 -3.70 -12.18 6.45
CA LEU A 86 -2.40 -12.78 6.79
C LEU A 86 -1.94 -13.75 5.72
N ARG A 87 -2.81 -14.64 5.21
CA ARG A 87 -2.48 -15.55 4.09
C ARG A 87 -1.98 -14.80 2.86
N VAL A 88 -2.64 -13.70 2.47
CA VAL A 88 -2.17 -12.84 1.37
C VAL A 88 -0.76 -12.33 1.65
N GLY A 89 -0.47 -11.91 2.88
CA GLY A 89 0.85 -11.51 3.31
C GLY A 89 1.92 -12.60 3.22
N PHE A 90 1.60 -13.80 3.70
CA PHE A 90 2.48 -14.97 3.60
C PHE A 90 2.77 -15.34 2.14
N GLU A 91 1.74 -15.45 1.31
CA GLU A 91 1.87 -15.76 -0.12
C GLU A 91 2.76 -14.72 -0.84
N LEU A 92 2.60 -13.43 -0.51
CA LEU A 92 3.45 -12.37 -1.05
C LEU A 92 4.89 -12.46 -0.55
N ALA A 93 5.10 -12.79 0.73
CA ALA A 93 6.43 -12.94 1.29
C ALA A 93 7.20 -14.11 0.65
N GLN A 94 6.53 -15.23 0.39
CA GLN A 94 7.11 -16.39 -0.30
C GLN A 94 7.67 -16.04 -1.69
N GLY A 95 6.96 -15.18 -2.43
CA GLY A 95 7.37 -14.70 -3.74
C GLY A 95 8.40 -13.56 -3.72
N ARG A 96 8.82 -13.10 -2.53
CA ARG A 96 9.75 -11.98 -2.33
C ARG A 96 11.00 -12.43 -1.56
N ARG A 97 11.41 -11.72 -0.51
CA ARG A 97 12.59 -12.03 0.30
C ARG A 97 12.28 -12.98 1.45
N LYS A 98 11.09 -13.60 1.44
CA LYS A 98 10.64 -14.59 2.43
C LYS A 98 10.67 -14.05 3.86
N LYS A 99 10.37 -12.76 4.03
CA LYS A 99 10.28 -12.11 5.34
C LYS A 99 8.92 -11.44 5.50
N LEU A 100 8.24 -11.78 6.59
CA LEU A 100 6.94 -11.23 6.93
C LEU A 100 7.00 -10.56 8.31
N ALA A 101 6.71 -9.26 8.37
CA ALA A 101 6.47 -8.54 9.61
C ALA A 101 4.96 -8.44 9.88
N SER A 102 4.47 -9.15 10.88
CA SER A 102 3.11 -9.00 11.40
C SER A 102 3.10 -7.86 12.42
N VAL A 103 2.42 -6.76 12.09
CA VAL A 103 2.38 -5.56 12.94
C VAL A 103 1.08 -5.49 13.73
N ASP A 104 1.19 -5.29 15.04
CA ASP A 104 0.05 -5.29 15.96
C ASP A 104 0.29 -4.42 17.22
N LYS A 105 -0.65 -4.44 18.18
CA LYS A 105 -0.48 -3.90 19.53
C LYS A 105 -0.86 -4.92 20.61
N ALA A 106 -0.36 -6.15 20.49
CA ALA A 106 -0.76 -7.29 21.34
C ALA A 106 -0.43 -7.11 22.83
N ASN A 107 0.47 -6.18 23.18
CA ASN A 107 0.73 -5.82 24.57
C ASN A 107 -0.45 -5.09 25.24
N ILE A 108 -1.39 -4.53 24.47
CA ILE A 108 -2.55 -3.78 24.99
C ILE A 108 -3.89 -4.31 24.48
N LEU A 109 -4.02 -4.61 23.19
CA LEU A 109 -5.33 -4.85 22.55
C LEU A 109 -5.62 -6.34 22.37
N GLU A 110 -6.80 -6.80 22.80
CA GLU A 110 -7.26 -8.19 22.58
C GLU A 110 -7.37 -8.53 21.09
N THR A 111 -7.85 -7.59 20.26
CA THR A 111 -7.91 -7.77 18.80
C THR A 111 -6.52 -8.00 18.20
N SER A 112 -5.49 -7.38 18.76
CA SER A 112 -4.10 -7.60 18.36
C SER A 112 -3.51 -8.91 18.91
N ARG A 113 -3.99 -9.41 20.05
CA ARG A 113 -3.60 -10.74 20.54
C ARG A 113 -4.14 -11.83 19.64
N LEU A 114 -5.44 -11.78 19.32
CA LEU A 114 -6.06 -12.66 18.33
C LEU A 114 -5.32 -12.59 16.99
N TRP A 115 -4.99 -11.37 16.53
CA TRP A 115 -4.21 -11.18 15.30
C TRP A 115 -2.88 -11.94 15.34
N ARG A 116 -2.16 -11.80 16.45
CA ARG A 116 -0.84 -12.41 16.62
C ARG A 116 -0.94 -13.92 16.74
N GLU A 117 -1.91 -14.45 17.47
CA GLU A 117 -2.18 -15.89 17.60
C GLU A 117 -2.38 -16.53 16.23
N ILE A 118 -3.28 -15.98 15.41
CA ILE A 118 -3.54 -16.49 14.06
C ILE A 118 -2.29 -16.37 13.16
N ALA A 119 -1.51 -15.30 13.29
CA ALA A 119 -0.25 -15.17 12.56
C ALA A 119 0.79 -16.24 12.94
N MET A 120 0.86 -16.63 14.22
CA MET A 120 1.71 -17.72 14.68
C MET A 120 1.21 -19.07 14.16
N GLU A 121 -0.09 -19.34 14.24
CA GLU A 121 -0.68 -20.58 13.75
C GLU A 121 -0.43 -20.77 12.25
N LEU A 122 -0.68 -19.72 11.45
CA LEU A 122 -0.44 -19.74 10.01
C LEU A 122 1.04 -19.92 9.65
N SER A 123 1.97 -19.49 10.50
CA SER A 123 3.40 -19.62 10.20
C SER A 123 3.83 -21.08 9.98
N ALA A 124 3.13 -22.05 10.57
CA ALA A 124 3.38 -23.47 10.37
C ALA A 124 3.06 -23.94 8.94
N GLU A 125 2.15 -23.26 8.24
CA GLU A 125 1.81 -23.54 6.83
C GLU A 125 2.81 -22.93 5.84
N TYR A 126 3.64 -21.98 6.28
CA TYR A 126 4.62 -21.26 5.45
C TYR A 126 6.04 -21.36 6.05
N PRO A 127 6.61 -22.57 6.17
CA PRO A 127 7.86 -22.80 6.90
C PRO A 127 9.08 -22.12 6.27
N ASP A 128 8.99 -21.69 5.01
CA ASP A 128 10.05 -20.98 4.31
C ASP A 128 10.01 -19.45 4.52
N VAL A 129 8.96 -18.91 5.17
CA VAL A 129 8.83 -17.49 5.49
C VAL A 129 9.29 -17.23 6.91
N THR A 130 10.27 -16.34 7.07
CA THR A 130 10.67 -15.85 8.39
C THR A 130 9.65 -14.82 8.88
N VAL A 131 8.96 -15.12 9.97
CA VAL A 131 7.96 -14.25 10.59
C VAL A 131 8.57 -13.45 11.75
N GLU A 132 8.35 -12.15 11.77
CA GLU A 132 8.64 -11.26 12.88
C GLU A 132 7.34 -10.60 13.36
N HIS A 133 7.10 -10.57 14.67
CA HIS A 133 6.00 -9.80 15.26
C HIS A 133 6.51 -8.45 15.78
N VAL A 134 5.96 -7.36 15.26
CA VAL A 134 6.44 -6.00 15.57
C VAL A 134 5.29 -5.19 16.15
N LEU A 135 5.53 -4.47 17.24
CA LEU A 135 4.52 -3.53 17.75
C LEU A 135 4.43 -2.31 16.82
N VAL A 136 3.23 -1.77 16.61
CA VAL A 136 2.98 -0.65 15.67
C VAL A 136 3.84 0.60 15.93
N ASP A 137 4.10 0.92 17.19
CA ASP A 137 5.02 2.01 17.57
C ASP A 137 6.47 1.71 17.21
N THR A 138 6.90 0.47 17.40
CA THR A 138 8.23 0.01 16.96
C THR A 138 8.33 -0.01 15.43
N ALA A 139 7.26 -0.41 14.74
CA ALA A 139 7.20 -0.42 13.28
C ALA A 139 7.36 1.00 12.72
N SER A 140 6.65 1.99 13.27
CA SER A 140 6.81 3.41 12.90
C SER A 140 8.26 3.87 13.09
N MET A 141 8.85 3.65 14.27
CA MET A 141 10.26 4.01 14.50
C MET A 141 11.23 3.33 13.51
N ARG A 142 10.98 2.07 13.14
CA ARG A 142 11.81 1.32 12.19
C ARG A 142 11.63 1.78 10.75
N LEU A 143 10.45 2.23 10.34
CA LEU A 143 10.22 2.81 9.02
C LEU A 143 11.11 4.04 8.79
N VAL A 144 11.43 4.80 9.83
CA VAL A 144 12.35 5.93 9.73
C VAL A 144 13.82 5.49 9.82
N ARG A 145 14.14 4.62 10.78
CA ARG A 145 15.55 4.30 11.11
C ARG A 145 16.19 3.25 10.21
N GLN A 146 15.42 2.29 9.70
CA GLN A 146 15.90 1.16 8.91
C GLN A 146 14.80 0.55 8.02
N PRO A 147 14.15 1.34 7.15
CA PRO A 147 13.00 0.88 6.37
C PRO A 147 13.32 -0.31 5.46
N ALA A 148 14.54 -0.40 4.93
CA ALA A 148 14.97 -1.52 4.08
C ALA A 148 14.98 -2.88 4.80
N SER A 149 14.85 -2.90 6.14
CA SER A 149 14.70 -4.14 6.91
C SER A 149 13.37 -4.86 6.67
N PHE A 150 12.32 -4.14 6.25
CA PHE A 150 11.01 -4.72 5.95
C PHE A 150 10.94 -5.27 4.53
N ASP A 151 10.33 -6.44 4.36
CA ASP A 151 9.97 -7.01 3.06
C ASP A 151 8.47 -6.98 2.84
N VAL A 152 7.71 -7.81 3.55
CA VAL A 152 6.25 -7.72 3.60
C VAL A 152 5.82 -7.34 5.00
N MET A 153 4.98 -6.34 5.12
CA MET A 153 4.34 -5.93 6.37
C MET A 153 2.85 -6.21 6.27
N VAL A 154 2.26 -6.94 7.22
CA VAL A 154 0.81 -7.16 7.27
C VAL A 154 0.26 -6.61 8.57
N THR A 155 -0.84 -5.86 8.49
CA THR A 155 -1.42 -5.19 9.64
C THR A 155 -2.91 -4.93 9.48
N GLU A 156 -3.58 -4.65 10.59
CA GLU A 156 -4.99 -4.26 10.61
C GLU A 156 -5.24 -2.89 9.95
N ASN A 157 -6.51 -2.54 9.76
CA ASN A 157 -6.94 -1.40 8.96
C ASN A 157 -6.40 -0.04 9.41
N THR A 158 -6.48 0.29 10.70
CA THR A 158 -6.08 1.62 11.20
C THR A 158 -4.57 1.78 11.19
N PHE A 159 -3.85 0.80 11.71
CA PHE A 159 -2.38 0.77 11.68
C PHE A 159 -1.86 0.76 10.25
N GLY A 160 -2.48 0.00 9.35
CA GLY A 160 -2.12 -0.02 7.94
C GLY A 160 -2.34 1.33 7.26
N ASP A 161 -3.39 2.06 7.59
CA ASP A 161 -3.59 3.43 7.10
C ASP A 161 -2.40 4.31 7.46
N ILE A 162 -2.03 4.32 8.75
CA ILE A 162 -0.99 5.20 9.28
C ILE A 162 0.40 4.81 8.75
N LEU A 163 0.77 3.53 8.84
CA LEU A 163 2.11 3.07 8.46
C LEU A 163 2.34 3.17 6.95
N THR A 164 1.30 3.03 6.13
CA THR A 164 1.46 3.16 4.67
C THR A 164 1.62 4.60 4.23
N ASP A 165 0.93 5.53 4.88
CA ASP A 165 1.13 6.95 4.66
C ASP A 165 2.51 7.40 5.20
N GLU A 166 2.98 6.86 6.33
CA GLU A 166 4.35 7.08 6.82
C GLU A 166 5.41 6.54 5.85
N ALA A 167 5.25 5.30 5.38
CA ALA A 167 6.15 4.69 4.41
C ALA A 167 6.14 5.43 3.07
N SER A 168 5.04 6.10 2.73
CA SER A 168 4.92 6.86 1.48
C SER A 168 5.93 8.01 1.37
N VAL A 169 6.26 8.62 2.52
CA VAL A 169 7.22 9.71 2.62
C VAL A 169 8.64 9.24 2.26
N LEU A 170 8.96 7.96 2.51
CA LEU A 170 10.27 7.39 2.20
C LEU A 170 10.56 7.46 0.70
N ALA A 171 9.55 7.22 -0.15
CA ALA A 171 9.64 7.31 -1.61
C ALA A 171 9.72 8.75 -2.14
N GLY A 172 9.70 9.76 -1.27
CA GLY A 172 9.80 11.18 -1.60
C GLY A 172 8.47 11.81 -2.05
N SER A 173 7.54 11.04 -2.63
CA SER A 173 6.21 11.53 -2.99
C SER A 173 5.17 10.42 -3.02
N MET A 174 3.97 10.73 -2.52
CA MET A 174 2.77 9.91 -2.73
C MET A 174 2.40 9.77 -4.23
N GLY A 175 2.86 10.70 -5.07
CA GLY A 175 2.70 10.69 -6.53
C GLY A 175 3.39 9.51 -7.24
N MET A 176 4.21 8.74 -6.50
CA MET A 176 4.91 7.56 -7.01
C MET A 176 4.30 6.22 -6.59
N LEU A 177 3.27 6.24 -5.74
CA LEU A 177 2.86 5.03 -5.03
C LEU A 177 1.52 4.49 -5.53
N PRO A 178 1.54 3.33 -6.20
CA PRO A 178 0.32 2.66 -6.63
C PRO A 178 -0.32 1.89 -5.48
N SER A 179 -1.55 1.43 -5.68
CA SER A 179 -2.15 0.45 -4.78
C SER A 179 -3.11 -0.49 -5.50
N ALA A 180 -3.33 -1.65 -4.89
CA ALA A 180 -4.35 -2.61 -5.30
C ALA A 180 -5.18 -3.05 -4.10
N SER A 181 -6.50 -3.05 -4.23
CA SER A 181 -7.43 -3.62 -3.25
C SER A 181 -8.02 -4.89 -3.84
N LEU A 182 -7.68 -6.04 -3.27
CA LEU A 182 -8.04 -7.36 -3.78
C LEU A 182 -9.09 -8.04 -2.90
N GLY A 183 -9.99 -8.79 -3.53
CA GLY A 183 -10.96 -9.65 -2.84
C GLY A 183 -10.72 -11.14 -3.13
N ASN A 184 -11.51 -12.00 -2.49
CA ASN A 184 -11.42 -13.46 -2.64
C ASN A 184 -11.94 -13.99 -3.99
N ARG A 185 -12.53 -13.12 -4.82
CA ARG A 185 -13.12 -13.51 -6.10
C ARG A 185 -12.03 -13.79 -7.13
N LYS A 186 -11.57 -15.04 -7.15
CA LYS A 186 -10.79 -15.59 -8.26
C LYS A 186 -11.75 -16.12 -9.32
N ARG A 187 -11.78 -15.52 -10.52
CA ARG A 187 -12.59 -15.99 -11.65
C ARG A 187 -11.71 -16.71 -12.65
N ARG A 188 -12.18 -17.86 -13.15
CA ARG A 188 -11.58 -18.50 -14.32
C ARG A 188 -12.21 -17.90 -15.57
N ALA A 189 -11.41 -17.24 -16.40
CA ALA A 189 -11.82 -16.81 -17.73
C ALA A 189 -10.71 -17.22 -18.71
N GLY A 190 -11.04 -18.06 -19.71
CA GLY A 190 -10.07 -18.58 -20.66
C GLY A 190 -8.95 -19.44 -20.05
N GLY A 191 -9.23 -20.17 -18.96
CA GLY A 191 -8.25 -21.03 -18.28
C GLY A 191 -7.29 -20.32 -17.31
N VAL A 192 -7.31 -18.98 -17.25
CA VAL A 192 -6.44 -18.19 -16.35
C VAL A 192 -7.21 -17.77 -15.10
N LEU A 193 -6.59 -17.96 -13.92
CA LEU A 193 -7.13 -17.52 -12.63
C LEU A 193 -6.92 -16.00 -12.49
N ARG A 194 -8.01 -15.24 -12.48
CA ARG A 194 -7.98 -13.77 -12.38
C ARG A 194 -8.54 -13.31 -11.04
N THR A 195 -7.78 -12.50 -10.31
CA THR A 195 -8.26 -11.86 -9.08
C THR A 195 -8.97 -10.57 -9.42
N PHE A 196 -10.23 -10.39 -9.02
CA PHE A 196 -10.90 -9.10 -9.14
C PHE A 196 -10.34 -8.11 -8.12
N GLY A 197 -10.03 -6.90 -8.56
CA GLY A 197 -9.45 -5.86 -7.71
C GLY A 197 -9.79 -4.44 -8.17
N LEU A 198 -9.62 -3.50 -7.25
CA LEU A 198 -9.64 -2.06 -7.49
C LEU A 198 -8.20 -1.54 -7.45
N TYR A 199 -7.78 -0.80 -8.47
CA TYR A 199 -6.43 -0.27 -8.60
C TYR A 199 -6.49 1.25 -8.64
N GLU A 200 -5.71 1.88 -7.78
CA GLU A 200 -5.74 3.32 -7.59
C GLU A 200 -4.42 3.84 -7.02
N PRO A 201 -3.97 5.05 -7.39
CA PRO A 201 -2.87 5.69 -6.70
C PRO A 201 -3.29 6.03 -5.27
N ILE A 202 -2.33 6.08 -4.35
CA ILE A 202 -2.65 6.40 -2.94
C ILE A 202 -2.85 7.90 -2.69
N HIS A 203 -2.36 8.77 -3.59
CA HIS A 203 -2.48 10.20 -3.42
C HIS A 203 -3.95 10.65 -3.51
N GLY A 204 -4.29 11.73 -2.80
CA GLY A 204 -5.62 12.33 -2.86
C GLY A 204 -5.92 13.05 -4.17
N SER A 205 -7.03 13.78 -4.19
CA SER A 205 -7.50 14.52 -5.38
C SER A 205 -6.67 15.78 -5.71
N ALA A 206 -5.82 16.26 -4.80
CA ALA A 206 -4.99 17.45 -4.95
C ALA A 206 -5.75 18.65 -5.58
N PRO A 207 -6.84 19.12 -4.92
CA PRO A 207 -7.76 20.09 -5.50
C PRO A 207 -7.10 21.44 -5.84
N ASP A 208 -6.01 21.77 -5.16
CA ASP A 208 -5.19 22.96 -5.35
C ASP A 208 -4.44 23.00 -6.70
N ILE A 209 -4.22 21.84 -7.35
CA ILE A 209 -3.58 21.73 -8.66
C ILE A 209 -4.49 21.17 -9.75
N ALA A 210 -5.77 20.94 -9.44
CA ALA A 210 -6.75 20.43 -10.39
C ALA A 210 -6.85 21.36 -11.62
N GLY A 211 -6.80 20.76 -12.82
CA GLY A 211 -6.84 21.50 -14.10
C GLY A 211 -5.57 22.27 -14.47
N GLN A 212 -4.51 22.23 -13.65
CA GLN A 212 -3.27 22.99 -13.89
C GLN A 212 -2.17 22.19 -14.61
N ASN A 213 -2.44 20.93 -14.99
CA ASN A 213 -1.46 20.05 -15.65
C ASN A 213 -0.18 19.81 -14.81
N LYS A 214 -0.30 19.82 -13.47
CA LYS A 214 0.84 19.66 -12.54
C LYS A 214 0.90 18.32 -11.81
N ALA A 215 -0.17 17.52 -11.88
CA ALA A 215 -0.25 16.23 -11.19
C ALA A 215 0.82 15.25 -11.69
N ASN A 216 1.33 14.41 -10.79
CA ASN A 216 2.22 13.31 -11.13
C ASN A 216 1.41 12.10 -11.60
N PRO A 217 1.51 11.67 -12.88
CA PRO A 217 0.74 10.53 -13.37
C PRO A 217 1.37 9.17 -13.05
N LEU A 218 2.59 9.13 -12.49
CA LEU A 218 3.39 7.90 -12.39
C LEU A 218 2.74 6.85 -11.47
N ALA A 219 2.16 7.24 -10.33
CA ALA A 219 1.41 6.32 -9.49
C ALA A 219 0.22 5.66 -10.21
N MET A 220 -0.42 6.37 -11.14
CA MET A 220 -1.51 5.80 -11.94
C MET A 220 -0.99 4.78 -12.95
N PHE A 221 0.11 5.07 -13.65
CA PHE A 221 0.76 4.09 -14.54
C PHE A 221 1.16 2.82 -13.77
N LEU A 222 1.76 2.98 -12.59
CA LEU A 222 2.16 1.85 -11.75
C LEU A 222 0.93 1.09 -11.19
N SER A 223 -0.20 1.77 -10.96
CA SER A 223 -1.47 1.12 -10.57
C SER A 223 -2.04 0.28 -11.71
N VAL A 224 -1.91 0.75 -12.96
CA VAL A 224 -2.25 -0.02 -14.16
C VAL A 224 -1.31 -1.22 -14.31
N ALA A 225 -0.01 -1.08 -14.05
CA ALA A 225 0.92 -2.20 -14.05
C ALA A 225 0.50 -3.28 -13.02
N MET A 226 0.14 -2.87 -11.79
CA MET A 226 -0.43 -3.79 -10.80
C MET A 226 -1.69 -4.48 -11.31
N MET A 227 -2.60 -3.77 -11.99
CA MET A 227 -3.81 -4.35 -12.58
C MET A 227 -3.49 -5.42 -13.62
N LEU A 228 -2.59 -5.12 -14.55
CA LEU A 228 -2.16 -6.05 -15.59
C LEU A 228 -1.57 -7.32 -14.98
N ARG A 229 -0.70 -7.18 -13.97
CA ARG A 229 -0.07 -8.29 -13.28
C ARG A 229 -1.06 -9.13 -12.47
N LEU A 230 -1.85 -8.49 -11.61
CA LEU A 230 -2.65 -9.17 -10.57
C LEU A 230 -4.05 -9.60 -11.04
N SER A 231 -4.67 -8.85 -11.96
CA SER A 231 -6.01 -9.14 -12.48
C SER A 231 -6.02 -9.71 -13.89
N CYS A 232 -5.07 -9.34 -14.75
CA CYS A 232 -5.09 -9.75 -16.16
C CYS A 232 -4.16 -10.92 -16.47
N GLY A 233 -3.17 -11.22 -15.61
CA GLY A 233 -2.13 -12.21 -15.88
C GLY A 233 -1.12 -11.76 -16.94
N LEU A 234 -1.03 -10.45 -17.17
CA LEU A 234 -0.21 -9.80 -18.19
C LEU A 234 1.07 -9.25 -17.55
N ALA A 235 1.91 -10.16 -17.06
CA ALA A 235 3.13 -9.80 -16.33
C ALA A 235 4.14 -9.06 -17.21
N LYS A 236 4.31 -9.46 -18.47
CA LYS A 236 5.25 -8.83 -19.40
C LYS A 236 4.86 -7.38 -19.70
N GLU A 237 3.57 -7.13 -19.87
CA GLU A 237 3.02 -5.80 -20.12
C GLU A 237 3.13 -4.92 -18.86
N ALA A 238 2.94 -5.49 -17.67
CA ALA A 238 3.21 -4.79 -16.41
C ALA A 238 4.69 -4.41 -16.28
N ASP A 239 5.60 -5.34 -16.53
CA ASP A 239 7.05 -5.12 -16.50
C ASP A 239 7.47 -4.01 -17.48
N ALA A 240 6.85 -3.94 -18.66
CA ALA A 240 7.12 -2.89 -19.65
C ALA A 240 6.74 -1.49 -19.14
N ILE A 241 5.61 -1.35 -18.45
CA ILE A 241 5.20 -0.07 -17.84
C ILE A 241 6.15 0.31 -16.69
N GLU A 242 6.47 -0.63 -15.81
CA GLU A 242 7.38 -0.41 -14.69
C GLU A 242 8.77 0.03 -15.18
N ALA A 243 9.31 -0.66 -16.19
CA ALA A 243 10.58 -0.32 -16.82
C ALA A 243 10.54 1.04 -17.52
N ALA A 244 9.43 1.40 -18.18
CA ALA A 244 9.27 2.71 -18.80
C ALA A 244 9.29 3.84 -17.76
N VAL A 245 8.59 3.68 -16.63
CA VAL A 245 8.64 4.64 -15.52
C VAL A 245 10.06 4.78 -14.98
N GLU A 246 10.77 3.66 -14.76
CA GLU A 246 12.14 3.68 -14.27
C GLU A 246 13.09 4.39 -15.26
N ARG A 247 12.95 4.14 -16.57
CA ARG A 247 13.73 4.82 -17.62
C ARG A 247 13.49 6.33 -17.61
N VAL A 248 12.24 6.79 -17.57
CA VAL A 248 11.92 8.23 -17.53
C VAL A 248 12.56 8.90 -16.30
N LEU A 249 12.55 8.23 -15.16
CA LEU A 249 13.21 8.73 -13.95
C LEU A 249 14.74 8.73 -14.08
N ALA A 250 15.33 7.72 -14.71
CA ALA A 250 16.77 7.65 -15.01
C ALA A 250 17.24 8.78 -15.94
N GLU A 251 16.41 9.19 -16.89
CA GLU A 251 16.69 10.29 -17.81
C GLU A 251 16.55 11.70 -17.17
N GLY A 252 16.15 11.76 -15.90
CA GLY A 252 16.09 12.99 -15.10
C GLY A 252 14.77 13.75 -15.17
N TYR A 253 13.74 13.20 -15.83
CA TYR A 253 12.42 13.86 -15.90
C TYR A 253 11.66 13.77 -14.58
N ARG A 254 11.10 14.89 -14.14
CA ARG A 254 10.37 14.99 -12.86
C ARG A 254 9.13 15.87 -13.02
N THR A 255 8.03 15.50 -12.37
CA THR A 255 6.94 16.43 -12.04
C THR A 255 7.29 17.22 -10.77
N GLY A 256 6.55 18.30 -10.51
CA GLY A 256 6.91 19.27 -9.47
C GLY A 256 7.02 18.70 -8.05
N ASP A 257 6.29 17.62 -7.75
CA ASP A 257 6.28 16.94 -6.45
C ASP A 257 7.58 16.17 -6.13
N VAL A 258 8.36 15.79 -7.14
CA VAL A 258 9.63 15.04 -6.98
C VAL A 258 10.83 15.73 -7.64
N ALA A 259 10.64 16.97 -8.09
CA ALA A 259 11.68 17.75 -8.73
C ALA A 259 12.71 18.25 -7.71
N THR A 260 13.99 18.02 -8.01
CA THR A 260 15.13 18.58 -7.28
C THR A 260 15.96 19.49 -8.19
N ALA A 261 16.90 20.24 -7.62
CA ALA A 261 17.81 21.08 -8.41
C ALA A 261 18.52 20.23 -9.50
N GLY A 262 18.46 20.69 -10.75
CA GLY A 262 19.03 19.99 -11.91
C GLY A 262 18.10 18.97 -12.59
N SER A 263 16.88 18.75 -12.08
CA SER A 263 15.89 17.89 -12.73
C SER A 263 15.31 18.51 -14.01
N LYS A 264 14.93 17.68 -14.98
CA LYS A 264 14.15 18.09 -16.16
C LYS A 264 12.67 18.17 -15.77
N LEU A 265 12.24 19.35 -15.33
CA LEU A 265 10.86 19.58 -14.91
C LEU A 265 9.89 19.44 -16.09
N VAL A 266 8.86 18.62 -15.93
CA VAL A 266 7.79 18.39 -16.91
C VAL A 266 6.41 18.45 -16.26
N ASN A 267 5.40 18.73 -17.07
CA ASN A 267 3.99 18.74 -16.68
C ASN A 267 3.35 17.33 -16.80
N THR A 268 2.09 17.16 -16.38
CA THR A 268 1.40 15.84 -16.38
C THR A 268 1.37 15.23 -17.77
N THR A 269 0.96 15.98 -18.79
CA THR A 269 0.87 15.50 -20.17
C THR A 269 2.22 15.08 -20.73
N GLN A 270 3.27 15.88 -20.50
CA GLN A 270 4.63 15.57 -20.93
C GLN A 270 5.16 14.31 -20.26
N MET A 271 4.98 14.16 -18.94
CA MET A 271 5.37 12.96 -18.22
C MET A 271 4.65 11.72 -18.77
N GLY A 272 3.34 11.82 -19.04
CA GLY A 272 2.58 10.72 -19.63
C GLY A 272 3.07 10.33 -21.03
N ALA A 273 3.35 11.30 -21.90
CA ALA A 273 3.88 11.05 -23.24
C ALA A 273 5.26 10.36 -23.18
N LEU A 274 6.14 10.80 -22.29
CA LEU A 274 7.45 10.19 -22.08
C LEU A 274 7.32 8.71 -21.68
N VAL A 275 6.44 8.39 -20.72
CA VAL A 275 6.21 6.99 -20.32
C VAL A 275 5.70 6.16 -21.50
N ILE A 276 4.69 6.65 -22.23
CA ILE A 276 4.12 5.94 -23.39
C ILE A 276 5.18 5.65 -24.46
N GLU A 277 6.03 6.63 -24.77
CA GLU A 277 7.14 6.47 -25.73
C GLU A 277 8.12 5.36 -25.29
N ARG A 278 8.39 5.22 -23.98
CA ARG A 278 9.27 4.16 -23.48
C ARG A 278 8.58 2.81 -23.45
N VAL A 279 7.25 2.69 -23.32
CA VAL A 279 6.58 1.38 -23.31
C VAL A 279 6.69 0.67 -24.66
N GLY A 280 6.72 1.43 -25.76
CA GLY A 280 6.81 0.90 -27.13
C GLY A 280 8.22 0.54 -27.61
N ASN A 281 9.26 0.82 -26.81
CA ASN A 281 10.68 0.62 -27.11
C ASN A 281 11.32 -0.38 -26.14
#